data_AF-W9XYX3-F1
#
_entry.id   AF-W9XYX3-F1
#
_cell.length_a   1.000
_cell.length_b   1.000
_cell.length_c   1.000
_cell.angle_alpha   90.00
_cell.angle_beta   90.00
_cell.angle_gamma   90.00
#
_symmetry.space_group_name_H-M   'P 1'
#
loop_
_entity.id
_entity.type
_entity.pdbx_description
1 polymer ?
#
loop_
_entity_poly.entity_id
_entity_poly.type
_entity_poly.pdbx_seq_one_letter_code
_entity_poly.pdbx_strand_id
1 'polypeptide(L)'
;MATEKDLEATVSNDQVAEISVSDPNRGLQRSLKERHVQFIALGGTIGTGLFLGIGSALATSGPLSLWLGYCFTSVAIWAMMQCLGEMASLLPLPGMVAQLGSRFVDPAFGFAIGWNQWYNCAIAISAETSAAVVLIQFWTDINVSVWKPSSLGSDM
;
A
#
# COMPACT_ATOMS: atom_id res chain seq x y z
N MET A 1 -17.83 -49.14 4.67
CA MET A 1 -18.66 -48.29 5.54
C MET A 1 -17.75 -47.20 6.05
N ALA A 2 -17.51 -46.22 5.17
CA ALA A 2 -16.64 -45.07 5.38
C ALA A 2 -17.54 -43.93 5.85
N THR A 3 -17.56 -43.67 7.15
CA THR A 3 -18.26 -42.51 7.74
C THR A 3 -17.81 -42.42 9.19
N GLU A 4 -16.81 -41.59 9.46
CA GLU A 4 -16.57 -40.86 10.72
C GLU A 4 -15.17 -40.22 10.67
N LYS A 5 -14.17 -40.91 10.10
CA LYS A 5 -12.78 -40.41 10.04
C LYS A 5 -12.53 -39.31 9.00
N ASP A 6 -13.39 -39.20 8.00
CA ASP A 6 -13.29 -38.17 6.94
C ASP A 6 -14.05 -36.88 7.31
N LEU A 7 -14.87 -36.91 8.37
CA LEU A 7 -15.69 -35.76 8.79
C LEU A 7 -14.92 -34.79 9.70
N GLU A 8 -13.92 -35.26 10.44
CA GLU A 8 -13.06 -34.41 11.27
C GLU A 8 -12.01 -33.63 10.45
N ALA A 9 -11.70 -34.07 9.23
CA ALA A 9 -10.72 -33.39 8.37
C ALA A 9 -11.28 -32.11 7.70
N THR A 10 -12.60 -31.90 7.72
CA THR A 10 -13.23 -30.73 7.06
C THR A 10 -13.50 -29.56 8.04
N VAL A 11 -13.47 -29.80 9.36
CA VAL A 11 -13.74 -28.75 10.36
C VAL A 11 -12.45 -28.09 10.91
N SER A 12 -11.27 -28.64 10.60
CA SER A 12 -9.98 -28.04 10.94
C SER A 12 -9.44 -27.10 9.84
N ASN A 13 -10.31 -26.28 9.25
CA ASN A 13 -9.90 -25.21 8.34
C ASN A 13 -10.29 -23.82 8.85
N ASP A 14 -10.45 -23.69 10.17
CA ASP A 14 -10.40 -22.39 10.84
C ASP A 14 -8.94 -21.97 11.03
N GLN A 15 -8.22 -21.85 9.91
CA GLN A 15 -6.99 -21.06 9.80
C GLN A 15 -7.36 -19.57 9.92
N VAL A 16 -8.08 -19.20 10.99
CA VAL A 16 -7.92 -17.88 11.58
C VAL A 16 -6.51 -17.93 12.10
N ALA A 17 -5.57 -17.43 11.29
CA ALA A 17 -4.20 -17.19 11.65
C ALA A 17 -4.19 -16.31 12.91
N GLU A 18 -4.28 -16.97 14.05
CA GLU A 18 -3.86 -16.48 15.34
C GLU A 18 -2.35 -16.28 15.20
N ILE A 19 -1.98 -15.12 14.66
CA ILE A 19 -0.66 -14.54 14.89
C ILE A 19 -0.63 -14.25 16.39
N SER A 20 -0.39 -15.31 17.15
CA SER A 20 -0.13 -15.32 18.57
C SER A 20 1.19 -14.57 18.75
N VAL A 21 1.07 -13.29 19.12
CA VAL A 21 2.17 -12.43 19.50
C VAL A 21 2.65 -12.82 20.89
N SER A 22 3.13 -14.05 21.06
CA SER A 22 3.76 -14.51 22.31
C SER A 22 4.44 -15.87 22.16
N ASP A 23 5.23 -16.06 21.09
CA ASP A 23 6.30 -17.05 21.11
C ASP A 23 7.65 -16.30 21.15
N PRO A 24 8.39 -16.33 22.28
CA PRO A 24 9.65 -15.59 22.43
C PRO A 24 10.74 -16.04 21.44
N ASN A 25 10.56 -17.16 20.73
CA ASN A 25 11.51 -17.64 19.71
C ASN A 25 11.07 -17.34 18.26
N ARG A 26 9.89 -16.75 18.02
CA ARG A 26 9.38 -16.41 16.67
C ARG A 26 8.93 -14.95 16.53
N GLY A 27 9.44 -14.06 17.38
CA GLY A 27 9.18 -12.62 17.26
C GLY A 27 9.94 -11.98 16.10
N LEU A 28 9.26 -11.16 15.30
CA LEU A 28 9.91 -10.24 14.37
C LEU A 28 10.92 -9.38 15.13
N GLN A 29 12.21 -9.48 14.77
CA GLN A 29 13.23 -8.64 15.38
C GLN A 29 12.98 -7.18 14.99
N ARG A 30 12.54 -6.36 15.95
CA ARG A 30 12.49 -4.90 15.83
C ARG A 30 13.92 -4.36 15.77
N SER A 31 14.52 -4.42 14.59
CA SER A 31 15.89 -3.96 14.35
C SER A 31 15.96 -2.50 13.90
N LEU A 32 14.83 -1.90 13.48
CA LEU A 32 14.77 -0.50 13.07
C LEU A 32 14.44 0.43 14.24
N LYS A 33 15.31 1.42 14.44
CA LYS A 33 15.11 2.55 15.35
C LYS A 33 13.89 3.36 14.89
N GLU A 34 13.10 3.88 15.83
CA GLU A 34 11.86 4.62 15.56
C GLU A 34 12.03 5.75 14.51
N ARG A 35 13.18 6.43 14.56
CA ARG A 35 13.55 7.48 13.59
C ARG A 35 13.59 6.97 12.14
N HIS A 36 14.11 5.77 11.89
CA HIS A 36 14.15 5.21 10.53
C HIS A 36 12.76 4.88 10.03
N VAL A 37 11.91 4.34 10.90
CA VAL A 37 10.52 4.02 10.56
C VAL A 37 9.74 5.29 10.21
N GLN A 38 9.95 6.38 10.94
CA GLN A 38 9.36 7.68 10.63
C GLN A 38 9.84 8.23 9.28
N PHE A 39 11.14 8.13 8.97
CA PHE A 39 11.66 8.56 7.67
C PHE A 39 11.14 7.72 6.51
N ILE A 40 10.95 6.41 6.68
CA ILE A 40 10.33 5.54 5.66
C ILE A 40 8.87 5.96 5.43
N ALA A 41 8.12 6.21 6.50
CA ALA A 41 6.73 6.66 6.41
C ALA A 41 6.61 8.03 5.70
N LEU A 42 7.47 8.98 6.04
CA LEU A 42 7.51 10.30 5.39
C LEU A 42 7.93 10.20 3.91
N GLY A 43 8.93 9.36 3.62
CA GLY A 43 9.39 9.14 2.24
C GLY A 43 8.31 8.54 1.34
N GLY A 44 7.59 7.53 1.85
CA GLY A 44 6.50 6.88 1.12
C GLY A 44 5.28 7.78 0.92
N THR A 45 4.98 8.67 1.88
CA THR A 45 3.79 9.55 1.80
C THR A 45 4.01 10.80 0.96
N ILE A 46 5.21 11.39 0.97
CA ILE A 46 5.52 12.54 0.11
C ILE A 46 5.67 12.08 -1.34
N GLY A 47 6.42 10.99 -1.58
CA GLY A 47 6.58 10.35 -2.88
C GLY A 47 7.03 11.27 -4.01
N THR A 48 7.10 10.72 -5.23
CA THR A 48 7.32 11.49 -6.46
C THR A 48 6.02 12.06 -7.02
N GLY A 49 4.88 11.41 -6.74
CA GLY A 49 3.56 11.77 -7.25
C GLY A 49 3.09 13.17 -6.85
N LEU A 50 3.51 13.67 -5.68
CA LEU A 50 3.21 15.04 -5.26
C LEU A 50 3.85 16.07 -6.21
N PHE A 51 5.11 15.87 -6.59
CA PHE A 51 5.83 16.80 -7.46
C PHE A 51 5.31 16.77 -8.90
N LEU A 52 5.04 15.58 -9.45
CA LEU A 52 4.47 15.43 -10.78
C LEU A 52 3.01 15.92 -10.84
N GLY A 53 2.23 15.70 -9.77
CA GLY A 53 0.82 16.08 -9.70
C GLY A 53 0.61 17.58 -9.49
N ILE A 54 1.38 18.22 -8.61
CA ILE A 54 1.20 19.66 -8.31
C ILE A 54 1.43 20.52 -9.55
N GLY A 55 2.42 20.22 -10.39
CA GLY A 55 2.71 21.04 -11.58
C GLY A 55 1.53 21.10 -12.56
N SER A 56 0.92 19.95 -12.85
CA SER A 56 -0.26 19.87 -13.72
C SER A 56 -1.51 20.48 -13.07
N ALA A 57 -1.72 20.19 -11.79
CA ALA A 57 -2.89 20.68 -11.06
C ALA A 57 -2.88 22.20 -10.86
N LEU A 58 -1.70 22.79 -10.63
CA LEU A 58 -1.51 24.24 -10.49
C LEU A 58 -1.72 24.96 -11.82
N ALA A 59 -1.25 24.39 -12.93
CA ALA A 59 -1.45 24.94 -14.27
C ALA A 59 -2.92 24.93 -14.71
N THR A 60 -3.67 23.89 -14.32
CA THR A 60 -5.06 23.70 -14.78
C THR A 60 -6.09 24.40 -13.88
N SER A 61 -5.86 24.43 -12.57
CA SER A 61 -6.90 24.76 -11.58
C SER A 61 -6.67 26.09 -10.85
N GLY A 62 -5.45 26.64 -10.90
CA GLY A 62 -5.05 27.80 -10.12
C GLY A 62 -4.73 27.48 -8.65
N PRO A 63 -4.08 28.40 -7.92
CA PRO A 63 -3.50 28.12 -6.61
C PRO A 63 -4.54 27.94 -5.50
N LEU A 64 -5.69 28.63 -5.59
CA LEU A 64 -6.71 28.61 -4.55
C LEU A 64 -7.47 27.27 -4.51
N SER A 65 -7.80 26.70 -5.67
CA SER A 65 -8.52 25.41 -5.74
C SER A 65 -7.63 24.25 -5.32
N LEU A 66 -6.33 24.30 -5.63
CA LEU A 66 -5.36 23.29 -5.20
C LEU A 66 -5.29 23.22 -3.67
N TRP A 67 -5.24 24.38 -3.01
CA TRP A 67 -5.18 24.47 -1.56
C TRP A 67 -6.46 23.99 -0.89
N LEU A 68 -7.62 24.43 -1.37
CA LEU A 68 -8.93 23.98 -0.85
C LEU A 68 -9.14 22.49 -1.06
N GLY A 69 -8.79 21.95 -2.23
CA GLY A 69 -8.86 20.52 -2.51
C GLY A 69 -7.95 19.70 -1.60
N TYR A 70 -6.71 20.16 -1.39
CA TYR A 70 -5.77 19.50 -0.49
C TYR A 70 -6.23 19.53 0.98
N CYS A 71 -6.77 20.64 1.46
CA CYS A 71 -7.34 20.73 2.82
C CYS A 71 -8.53 19.79 2.99
N PHE A 72 -9.44 19.73 2.02
CA PHE A 72 -10.64 18.90 2.10
C PHE A 72 -10.30 17.40 2.13
N THR A 73 -9.43 16.93 1.23
CA THR A 73 -9.01 15.52 1.20
C THR A 73 -8.18 15.16 2.44
N SER A 74 -7.33 16.06 2.92
CA SER A 74 -6.52 15.84 4.11
C SER A 74 -7.37 15.68 5.37
N VAL A 75 -8.45 16.46 5.54
CA VAL A 75 -9.39 16.31 6.67
C VAL A 75 -10.07 14.94 6.62
N ALA A 76 -10.49 14.49 5.44
CA ALA A 76 -11.12 13.17 5.28
C ALA A 76 -10.15 12.02 5.63
N ILE A 77 -8.90 12.10 5.16
CA ILE A 77 -7.85 11.11 5.46
C ILE A 77 -7.47 11.15 6.95
N TRP A 78 -7.41 12.35 7.55
CA TRP A 78 -7.12 12.49 8.98
C TRP A 78 -8.20 11.82 9.83
N ALA A 79 -9.48 12.02 9.52
CA ALA A 79 -10.58 11.34 10.21
C ALA A 79 -10.49 9.81 10.09
N MET A 80 -10.18 9.29 8.89
CA MET A 80 -9.94 7.85 8.68
C MET A 80 -8.77 7.35 9.54
N MET A 81 -7.65 8.07 9.57
CA MET A 81 -6.47 7.68 10.33
C MET A 81 -6.73 7.69 11.84
N GLN A 82 -7.57 8.60 12.35
CA GLN A 82 -8.01 8.57 13.75
C GLN A 82 -8.79 7.30 14.08
N CYS A 83 -9.78 6.93 13.24
CA CYS A 83 -10.52 5.68 13.44
C CYS A 83 -9.60 4.44 13.40
N LEU A 84 -8.65 4.44 12.48
CA LEU A 84 -7.67 3.35 12.37
C LEU A 84 -6.69 3.32 13.56
N GLY A 85 -6.31 4.49 14.08
CA GLY A 85 -5.45 4.62 15.25
C GLY A 85 -6.09 4.07 16.53
N GLU A 86 -7.36 4.38 16.79
CA GLU A 86 -8.12 3.81 17.90
C GLU A 86 -8.17 2.28 17.79
N MET A 87 -8.47 1.78 16.58
CA MET A 87 -8.52 0.34 16.28
C MET A 87 -7.16 -0.35 16.47
N ALA A 88 -6.05 0.29 16.08
CA ALA A 88 -4.69 -0.22 16.23
C ALA A 88 -4.18 -0.18 17.69
N SER A 89 -4.67 0.76 18.50
CA SER A 89 -4.32 0.86 19.92
C SER A 89 -5.00 -0.20 20.78
N LEU A 90 -6.23 -0.61 20.41
CA LEU A 90 -7.01 -1.64 21.10
C LEU A 90 -6.45 -3.05 20.86
N LEU A 91 -5.99 -3.35 19.64
CA LEU A 91 -5.37 -4.62 19.27
C LEU A 91 -4.11 -4.38 18.43
N PRO A 92 -2.92 -4.34 19.05
CA PRO A 92 -1.67 -4.20 18.33
C PRO A 92 -1.28 -5.51 17.65
N LEU A 93 -1.97 -5.83 16.54
CA LEU A 93 -1.67 -6.96 15.68
C LEU A 93 -0.45 -6.61 14.80
N PRO A 94 0.64 -7.40 14.84
CA PRO A 94 1.71 -7.29 13.86
C PRO A 94 1.19 -7.85 12.53
N GLY A 95 0.59 -6.96 11.73
CA GLY A 95 -0.02 -7.33 10.46
C GLY A 95 -0.46 -6.10 9.67
N MET A 96 -0.58 -6.27 8.35
CA MET A 96 -1.11 -5.24 7.45
C MET A 96 -2.59 -4.96 7.76
N VAL A 97 -3.12 -3.81 7.31
CA VAL A 97 -4.52 -3.37 7.53
C VAL A 97 -5.56 -4.44 7.15
N ALA A 98 -5.22 -5.36 6.24
CA ALA A 98 -6.04 -6.54 5.93
C ALA A 98 -6.34 -7.45 7.14
N GLN A 99 -5.42 -7.58 8.09
CA GLN A 99 -5.59 -8.36 9.33
C GLN A 99 -6.58 -7.68 10.30
N LEU A 100 -6.61 -6.34 10.28
CA LEU A 100 -7.62 -5.57 11.02
C LEU A 100 -9.00 -5.78 10.36
N GLY A 101 -9.08 -5.80 9.03
CA GLY A 101 -10.33 -6.08 8.32
C GLY A 101 -10.88 -7.49 8.52
N SER A 102 -10.02 -8.52 8.50
CA SER A 102 -10.44 -9.91 8.72
C SER A 102 -10.98 -10.16 10.12
N ARG A 103 -10.45 -9.42 11.12
CA ARG A 103 -10.83 -9.63 12.52
C ARG A 103 -12.09 -8.86 12.94
N PHE A 104 -12.31 -7.67 12.41
CA PHE A 104 -13.44 -6.81 12.82
C PHE A 104 -14.70 -6.97 11.96
N VAL A 105 -14.57 -7.46 10.72
CA VAL A 105 -15.71 -7.61 9.80
C VAL A 105 -15.93 -9.09 9.48
N ASP A 106 -15.04 -9.66 8.65
CA ASP A 106 -15.12 -11.04 8.19
C ASP A 106 -13.80 -11.46 7.51
N PRO A 107 -13.37 -12.73 7.60
CA PRO A 107 -12.18 -13.23 6.90
C PRO A 107 -12.17 -12.92 5.39
N ALA A 108 -13.32 -12.97 4.70
CA ALA A 108 -13.42 -12.65 3.27
C ALA A 108 -13.15 -11.16 2.99
N PHE A 109 -13.53 -10.27 3.91
CA PHE A 109 -13.28 -8.84 3.80
C PHE A 109 -11.78 -8.52 3.94
N GLY A 110 -11.11 -9.19 4.87
CA GLY A 110 -9.65 -9.09 4.99
C GLY A 110 -8.91 -9.58 3.75
N PHE A 111 -9.37 -10.67 3.13
CA PHE A 111 -8.82 -11.14 1.84
C PHE A 111 -9.00 -10.10 0.73
N ALA A 112 -10.20 -9.50 0.63
CA ALA A 112 -10.48 -8.45 -0.35
C ALA A 112 -9.60 -7.19 -0.15
N ILE A 113 -9.41 -6.73 1.09
CA ILE A 113 -8.50 -5.62 1.41
C ILE A 113 -7.05 -5.97 1.03
N GLY A 114 -6.60 -7.19 1.33
CA GLY A 114 -5.25 -7.64 0.96
C GLY A 114 -5.02 -7.59 -0.54
N TRP A 115 -5.99 -8.06 -1.33
CA TRP A 115 -5.93 -8.03 -2.79
C TRP A 115 -6.00 -6.59 -3.35
N ASN A 116 -6.85 -5.74 -2.76
CA ASN A 116 -6.92 -4.32 -3.13
C ASN A 116 -5.60 -3.59 -2.85
N GLN A 117 -4.97 -3.87 -1.71
CA GLN A 117 -3.67 -3.29 -1.35
C GLN A 117 -2.57 -3.78 -2.30
N TRP A 118 -2.60 -5.06 -2.70
CA TRP A 118 -1.65 -5.59 -3.68
C TRP A 118 -1.75 -4.87 -5.03
N TYR A 119 -2.96 -4.68 -5.55
CA TYR A 119 -3.15 -3.92 -6.80
C TYR A 119 -2.68 -2.47 -6.69
N ASN A 120 -2.99 -1.79 -5.58
CA ASN A 120 -2.51 -0.43 -5.35
C ASN A 120 -0.98 -0.37 -5.38
N CYS A 121 -0.29 -1.32 -4.74
CA CYS A 121 1.16 -1.40 -4.78
C CYS A 121 1.70 -1.70 -6.20
N ALA A 122 1.07 -2.59 -6.96
CA ALA A 122 1.49 -2.92 -8.32
C ALA A 122 1.33 -1.73 -9.30
N ILE A 123 0.22 -1.00 -9.17
CA ILE A 123 -0.03 0.21 -9.96
C ILE A 123 0.95 1.32 -9.56
N ALA A 124 1.25 1.46 -8.26
CA ALA A 124 2.21 2.46 -7.77
C ALA A 124 3.60 2.27 -8.39
N ILE A 125 4.12 1.04 -8.43
CA ILE A 125 5.42 0.73 -9.07
C ILE A 125 5.41 1.11 -10.57
N SER A 126 4.30 0.82 -11.25
CA SER A 126 4.12 1.17 -12.67
C SER A 126 4.06 2.69 -12.89
N ALA A 127 3.40 3.41 -11.98
CA ALA A 127 3.32 4.87 -11.99
C ALA A 127 4.68 5.52 -11.70
N GLU A 128 5.44 4.99 -10.73
CA GLU A 128 6.79 5.45 -10.42
C GLU A 128 7.76 5.22 -11.58
N THR A 129 7.63 4.09 -12.29
CA THR A 129 8.43 3.83 -13.50
C THR A 129 8.13 4.85 -14.60
N SER A 130 6.86 5.18 -14.82
CA SER A 130 6.46 6.19 -15.80
C SER A 130 6.94 7.59 -15.41
N ALA A 131 6.84 7.93 -14.12
CA ALA A 131 7.38 9.16 -13.54
C ALA A 131 8.89 9.28 -13.74
N ALA A 132 9.66 8.20 -13.55
CA ALA A 132 11.10 8.18 -13.76
C ALA A 132 11.48 8.49 -15.21
N VAL A 133 10.74 7.95 -16.18
CA VAL A 133 10.97 8.23 -17.61
C VAL A 133 10.70 9.70 -17.97
N VAL A 134 9.67 10.31 -17.40
CA VAL A 134 9.38 11.75 -17.57
C VAL A 134 10.48 12.60 -16.93
N LEU A 135 10.95 12.21 -15.75
CA LEU A 135 11.99 12.94 -15.02
C LEU A 135 13.33 12.92 -15.77
N ILE A 136 13.73 11.79 -16.36
CA ILE A 136 14.97 11.67 -17.13
C ILE A 136 14.91 12.54 -18.40
N GLN A 137 13.76 12.58 -19.08
CA GLN A 137 13.55 13.45 -20.24
C GLN A 137 13.66 14.94 -19.91
N PHE A 138 13.38 15.35 -18.67
CA PHE A 138 13.54 16.75 -18.28
C PHE A 138 15.01 17.22 -18.34
N TRP A 139 15.97 16.32 -18.12
CA TRP A 139 17.40 16.65 -18.12
C TRP A 139 18.15 16.24 -19.40
N THR A 140 17.56 15.39 -20.25
CA THR A 140 18.25 14.85 -21.42
C THR A 140 17.30 14.73 -22.62
N ASP A 141 17.69 15.29 -23.78
CA ASP A 141 16.95 15.20 -25.05
C ASP A 141 17.05 13.82 -25.75
N ILE A 142 17.57 12.80 -25.05
CA ILE A 142 17.67 11.43 -25.59
C ILE A 142 16.27 10.83 -25.67
N ASN A 143 15.90 10.38 -26.87
CA ASN A 143 14.62 9.74 -27.19
C ASN A 143 14.27 8.66 -26.14
N VAL A 144 13.04 8.71 -25.60
CA VAL A 144 12.42 7.70 -24.71
C VAL A 144 12.54 6.26 -25.20
N SER A 145 12.81 6.14 -26.49
CA SER A 145 13.37 5.03 -27.27
C SER A 145 14.31 4.11 -26.49
N VAL A 146 15.27 4.73 -25.80
CA VAL A 146 16.43 4.06 -25.20
C VAL A 146 16.10 3.32 -23.90
N TRP A 147 15.06 3.76 -23.19
CA TRP A 147 14.63 3.16 -21.91
C TRP A 147 13.50 2.14 -22.08
N LYS A 148 12.79 2.15 -23.22
CA LYS A 148 12.09 0.94 -23.66
C LYS A 148 13.16 -0.09 -24.04
N PRO A 149 13.05 -1.36 -23.65
CA PRO A 149 13.89 -2.40 -24.23
C PRO A 149 13.81 -2.27 -25.76
N SER A 150 14.94 -1.97 -26.39
CA SER A 150 15.06 -1.75 -27.84
C SER A 150 14.81 -3.02 -28.66
N SER A 151 14.35 -4.10 -28.04
CA SER A 151 14.11 -5.41 -28.65
C SER A 151 12.66 -5.68 -29.04
N LEU A 152 11.80 -4.64 -29.13
CA LEU A 152 10.36 -4.83 -29.40
C LEU A 152 9.81 -3.86 -30.45
N GLY A 153 10.54 -3.67 -31.55
CA GLY A 153 10.09 -2.77 -32.61
C GLY A 153 10.92 -2.76 -33.90
N SER A 154 11.37 -3.91 -34.40
CA SER A 154 11.88 -4.03 -35.78
C SER A 154 11.00 -4.88 -36.70
N ASP A 155 9.92 -5.50 -36.20
CA ASP A 155 9.03 -6.36 -37.01
C ASP A 155 7.56 -6.09 -36.65
N MET A 156 7.02 -4.96 -37.11
CA MET A 156 5.61 -4.77 -37.51
C MET A 156 5.49 -3.50 -38.34
#